data_AF-A0A0K8QPT7-F1
#
_entry.id   AF-A0A0K8QPT7-F1
#
_cell.length_a   1.000
_cell.length_b   1.000
_cell.length_c   1.000
_cell.angle_alpha   90.00
_cell.angle_beta   90.00
_cell.angle_gamma   90.00
#
_symmetry.space_group_name_H-M   'P 1'
#
loop_
_entity.id
_entity.type
_entity.pdbx_description
1 polymer ?
#
loop_
_entity_poly.entity_id
_entity_poly.type
_entity_poly.pdbx_seq_one_letter_code
_entity_poly.pdbx_strand_id
1 'polypeptide(L)'
;MSDYRVRISVRNARLLRAIEQAGHRPGAQFANAVGISYSGALLPYLNLTRSPLTPDGLLRECAWALCDFLQASPSDLWSDAQLQPLQQNYSSVDLDAGSVQSLVSDTYTVDDPLRLASHAQAGRILQSAIDSLTPREARVIRERFFADASLDEIAEKMAVTRERVRQIEVKAMRKLRHESRIPRDLAGIADVIGGAADA
;
A
#
# COMPACT_ATOMS: atom_id res chain seq x y z
N MET A 1 30.31 -18.16 3.18
CA MET A 1 29.61 -19.46 3.28
C MET A 1 28.19 -19.15 3.74
N SER A 2 27.18 -19.75 3.11
CA SER A 2 25.78 -19.52 3.47
C SER A 2 25.42 -20.45 4.62
N ASP A 3 25.57 -19.97 5.85
CA ASP A 3 25.42 -20.79 7.06
C ASP A 3 23.95 -20.87 7.54
N TYR A 4 23.05 -20.06 6.98
CA TYR A 4 21.66 -19.95 7.39
C TYR A 4 20.70 -20.24 6.25
N ARG A 5 19.65 -21.03 6.50
CA ARG A 5 18.52 -21.20 5.59
C ARG A 5 17.31 -20.46 6.14
N VAL A 6 16.90 -19.40 5.45
CA VAL A 6 15.75 -18.57 5.84
C VAL A 6 14.53 -19.00 5.02
N ARG A 7 13.41 -19.29 5.69
CA ARG A 7 12.11 -19.56 5.06
C ARG A 7 11.18 -18.37 5.24
N ILE A 8 10.74 -17.78 4.14
CA ILE A 8 9.75 -16.71 4.10
C ILE A 8 8.40 -17.35 3.77
N SER A 9 7.40 -17.18 4.64
CA SER A 9 6.04 -17.68 4.39
C SER A 9 5.04 -16.54 4.28
N VAL A 10 4.19 -16.59 3.26
CA VAL A 10 3.07 -15.67 3.06
C VAL A 10 1.82 -16.25 3.70
N ARG A 11 1.10 -15.42 4.46
CA ARG A 11 -0.16 -15.78 5.13
C ARG A 11 -1.20 -14.67 5.00
N ASN A 12 -2.47 -15.01 5.16
CA ASN A 12 -3.58 -14.06 5.15
C ASN A 12 -3.60 -13.23 6.44
N ALA A 13 -2.96 -12.06 6.40
CA ALA A 13 -2.92 -11.13 7.53
C ALA A 13 -4.30 -10.57 7.93
N ARG A 14 -5.23 -10.40 6.98
CA ARG A 14 -6.58 -9.88 7.25
C ARG A 14 -7.38 -10.88 8.09
N LEU A 15 -7.43 -12.13 7.63
CA LEU A 15 -8.09 -13.21 8.36
C LEU A 15 -7.44 -13.46 9.72
N LEU A 16 -6.11 -13.42 9.83
CA LEU A 16 -5.41 -13.57 11.12
C LEU A 16 -5.83 -12.48 12.12
N ARG A 17 -5.81 -11.21 11.70
CA ARG A 17 -6.22 -10.09 12.55
C ARG A 17 -7.69 -10.17 12.95
N ALA A 18 -8.57 -10.57 12.04
CA ALA A 18 -9.99 -10.73 12.35
C ALA A 18 -10.24 -11.80 13.42
N ILE A 19 -9.52 -12.94 13.32
CA ILE A 19 -9.59 -14.01 14.34
C ILE A 19 -9.10 -13.51 15.71
N GLU A 20 -7.98 -12.77 15.72
CA GLU A 20 -7.41 -12.21 16.95
C GLU A 20 -8.32 -11.16 17.59
N GLN A 21 -8.94 -10.29 16.79
CA GLN A 21 -9.91 -9.29 17.24
C GLN A 21 -11.17 -9.93 17.81
N ALA A 22 -11.57 -11.08 17.30
CA ALA A 22 -12.65 -11.89 17.86
C ALA A 22 -12.23 -12.63 19.15
N GLY A 23 -11.00 -12.45 19.64
CA GLY A 23 -10.51 -13.07 20.88
C GLY A 23 -10.09 -14.52 20.74
N HIS A 24 -9.96 -15.02 19.50
CA HIS A 24 -9.57 -16.41 19.23
C HIS A 24 -8.11 -16.52 18.79
N ARG A 25 -7.54 -17.72 18.94
CA ARG A 25 -6.24 -18.08 18.35
C ARG A 25 -6.45 -18.90 17.08
N PRO A 26 -5.76 -18.58 15.97
CA PRO A 26 -5.82 -19.39 14.75
C PRO A 26 -5.38 -20.83 15.04
N GLY A 27 -6.24 -21.80 14.75
CA GLY A 27 -5.94 -23.21 15.04
C GLY A 27 -7.16 -24.12 14.96
N ALA A 28 -6.97 -25.38 15.35
CA ALA A 28 -8.02 -26.39 15.32
C ALA A 28 -9.22 -26.06 16.24
N GLN A 29 -8.96 -25.44 17.40
CA GLN A 29 -10.03 -25.04 18.32
C GLN A 29 -10.94 -23.98 17.71
N PHE A 30 -10.37 -22.95 17.06
CA PHE A 30 -11.14 -21.94 16.35
C PHE A 30 -11.90 -22.54 15.17
N ALA A 31 -11.25 -23.38 14.36
CA ALA A 31 -11.90 -24.08 13.26
C ALA A 31 -13.13 -24.89 13.73
N ASN A 32 -12.99 -25.62 14.84
CA ASN A 32 -14.10 -26.35 15.44
C ASN A 32 -15.22 -25.43 15.96
N ALA A 33 -14.87 -24.28 16.54
CA ALA A 33 -15.85 -23.29 17.02
C ALA A 33 -16.68 -22.69 15.88
N VAL A 34 -16.06 -22.48 14.71
CA VAL A 34 -16.73 -22.04 13.48
C VAL A 34 -17.50 -23.18 12.79
N GLY A 35 -17.20 -24.45 13.13
CA GLY A 35 -17.79 -25.63 12.50
C GLY A 35 -17.14 -26.01 11.16
N ILE A 36 -15.88 -25.64 10.94
CA ILE A 36 -15.12 -25.95 9.71
C ILE A 36 -13.90 -26.82 10.00
N SER A 37 -13.40 -27.53 8.98
CA SER A 37 -12.17 -28.30 9.10
C SER A 37 -10.93 -27.40 9.16
N TYR A 38 -10.04 -27.63 10.13
CA TYR A 38 -8.78 -26.90 10.22
C TYR A 38 -7.88 -27.14 9.01
N SER A 39 -7.53 -28.40 8.73
CA SER A 39 -6.65 -28.76 7.62
C SER A 39 -7.34 -28.60 6.25
N GLY A 40 -8.64 -28.87 6.19
CA GLY A 40 -9.41 -28.88 4.96
C GLY A 40 -9.91 -27.51 4.49
N ALA A 41 -10.12 -26.56 5.40
CA ALA A 41 -10.70 -25.26 5.09
C ALA A 41 -9.89 -24.09 5.64
N LEU A 42 -9.70 -24.01 6.96
CA LEU A 42 -9.06 -22.83 7.59
C LEU A 42 -7.61 -22.65 7.14
N LEU A 43 -6.81 -23.72 7.16
CA LEU A 43 -5.38 -23.68 6.86
C LEU A 43 -5.11 -23.26 5.39
N PRO A 44 -5.82 -23.78 4.37
CA PRO A 44 -5.73 -23.26 3.01
C PRO A 44 -6.05 -21.77 2.87
N TYR A 45 -7.06 -21.26 3.60
CA TYR A 45 -7.40 -19.83 3.59
C TYR A 45 -6.33 -18.97 4.27
N LEU A 46 -5.77 -19.45 5.38
CA LEU A 46 -4.65 -18.79 6.07
C LEU A 46 -3.38 -18.78 5.22
N ASN A 47 -3.13 -19.84 4.44
CA ASN A 47 -1.96 -19.95 3.56
C ASN A 47 -2.20 -19.35 2.16
N LEU A 48 -3.38 -18.79 1.90
CA LEU A 48 -3.77 -18.24 0.59
C LEU A 48 -3.64 -19.26 -0.56
N THR A 49 -3.70 -20.56 -0.28
CA THR A 49 -3.61 -21.63 -1.30
C THR A 49 -4.97 -22.05 -1.84
N ARG A 50 -6.06 -21.46 -1.32
CA ARG A 50 -7.43 -21.69 -1.81
C ARG A 50 -8.21 -20.37 -1.81
N SER A 51 -8.93 -20.14 -2.90
CA SER A 51 -9.88 -19.03 -3.00
C SER A 51 -11.12 -19.28 -2.14
N PRO A 52 -11.63 -18.27 -1.41
CA PRO A 52 -12.91 -18.36 -0.69
C PRO A 52 -14.11 -18.47 -1.64
N LEU A 53 -13.93 -18.19 -2.94
CA LEU A 53 -14.95 -18.28 -3.96
C LEU A 53 -14.91 -19.62 -4.70
N THR A 54 -16.07 -20.05 -5.18
CA THR A 54 -16.22 -21.11 -6.18
C THR A 54 -15.87 -20.57 -7.57
N PRO A 55 -15.65 -21.44 -8.56
CA PRO A 55 -15.44 -21.02 -9.96
C PRO A 55 -16.59 -20.14 -10.49
N ASP A 56 -17.80 -20.33 -9.97
CA ASP A 56 -19.00 -19.57 -10.33
C ASP A 56 -19.08 -18.20 -9.63
N GLY A 57 -18.07 -17.83 -8.83
CA GLY A 57 -17.99 -16.55 -8.12
C GLY A 57 -18.79 -16.51 -6.81
N LEU A 58 -19.40 -17.61 -6.39
CA LEU A 58 -20.13 -17.69 -5.12
C LEU A 58 -19.19 -17.98 -3.95
N LEU A 59 -19.52 -17.52 -2.76
CA LEU A 59 -18.77 -17.89 -1.55
C LEU A 59 -18.96 -19.36 -1.23
N ARG A 60 -17.85 -20.03 -0.94
CA ARG A 60 -17.88 -21.40 -0.40
C ARG A 60 -18.52 -21.38 0.99
N GLU A 61 -19.24 -22.45 1.34
CA GLU A 61 -19.89 -22.58 2.66
C GLU A 61 -18.91 -22.36 3.82
N CYS A 62 -17.69 -22.91 3.75
CA CYS A 62 -16.70 -22.72 4.81
C CYS A 62 -16.18 -21.26 4.89
N ALA A 63 -16.17 -20.52 3.78
CA ALA A 63 -15.80 -19.11 3.78
C ALA A 63 -16.95 -18.25 4.32
N TRP A 64 -18.20 -18.61 3.97
CA TRP A 64 -19.39 -17.99 4.53
C TRP A 64 -19.48 -18.16 6.05
N ALA A 65 -19.23 -19.37 6.56
CA ALA A 65 -19.21 -19.64 8.01
C ALA A 65 -18.16 -18.80 8.75
N LEU A 66 -17.02 -18.52 8.12
CA LEU A 66 -16.00 -17.62 8.68
C LEU A 66 -16.49 -16.17 8.72
N CYS A 67 -17.13 -15.69 7.66
CA CYS A 67 -17.72 -14.35 7.62
C CYS A 67 -18.80 -14.17 8.69
N ASP A 68 -19.69 -15.16 8.82
CA ASP A 68 -20.79 -15.14 9.79
C ASP A 68 -20.26 -15.13 11.23
N PHE A 69 -19.33 -16.04 11.55
CA PHE A 69 -18.75 -16.14 12.89
C PHE A 69 -17.93 -14.91 13.27
N LEU A 70 -17.13 -14.37 12.35
CA LEU A 70 -16.30 -13.19 12.58
C LEU A 70 -17.07 -11.88 12.42
N GLN A 71 -18.35 -11.92 12.05
CA GLN A 71 -19.19 -10.76 11.75
C GLN A 71 -18.51 -9.80 10.76
N ALA A 72 -17.87 -10.35 9.74
CA ALA A 72 -17.04 -9.64 8.77
C ALA A 72 -17.53 -9.90 7.35
N SER A 73 -17.39 -8.91 6.48
CA SER A 73 -17.67 -9.10 5.05
C SER A 73 -16.53 -9.87 4.38
N PRO A 74 -16.78 -10.53 3.23
CA PRO A 74 -15.72 -11.21 2.47
C PRO A 74 -14.54 -10.30 2.12
N SER A 75 -14.80 -9.02 1.82
CA SER A 75 -13.78 -8.01 1.53
C SER A 75 -12.92 -7.65 2.75
N ASP A 76 -13.45 -7.82 3.96
CA ASP A 76 -12.69 -7.57 5.20
C ASP A 76 -11.70 -8.70 5.46
N LEU A 77 -12.07 -9.94 5.12
CA LEU A 77 -11.25 -11.14 5.35
C LEU A 77 -10.29 -11.45 4.19
N TRP A 78 -10.64 -11.07 2.95
CA TRP A 78 -9.83 -11.27 1.75
C TRP A 78 -9.83 -10.02 0.87
N SER A 79 -8.66 -9.60 0.41
CA SER A 79 -8.54 -8.59 -0.66
C SER A 79 -8.76 -9.21 -2.04
N ASP A 80 -9.09 -8.39 -3.05
CA ASP A 80 -9.24 -8.84 -4.43
C ASP A 80 -8.00 -9.57 -4.95
N ALA A 81 -6.80 -9.09 -4.61
CA ALA A 81 -5.54 -9.73 -4.96
C ALA A 81 -5.37 -11.13 -4.33
N GLN A 82 -6.01 -11.40 -3.18
CA GLN A 82 -5.95 -12.68 -2.47
C GLN A 82 -6.98 -13.70 -2.98
N LEU A 83 -7.89 -13.30 -3.88
CA LEU A 83 -8.86 -14.22 -4.48
C LEU A 83 -8.19 -15.20 -5.45
N GLN A 84 -7.02 -14.83 -5.99
CA GLN A 84 -6.17 -15.73 -6.76
C GLN A 84 -5.29 -16.57 -5.81
N PRO A 85 -5.45 -17.90 -5.79
CA PRO A 85 -4.70 -18.76 -4.87
C PRO A 85 -3.22 -18.82 -5.27
N LEU A 86 -2.35 -18.80 -4.28
CA LEU A 86 -0.92 -19.02 -4.44
C LEU A 86 -0.64 -20.49 -4.73
N GLN A 87 0.23 -20.75 -5.70
CA GLN A 87 0.75 -22.10 -5.96
C GLN A 87 1.60 -22.59 -4.78
N GLN A 88 2.39 -21.70 -4.19
CA GLN A 88 3.20 -21.98 -3.03
C GLN A 88 3.22 -20.77 -2.09
N ASN A 89 3.00 -21.00 -0.81
CA ASN A 89 2.91 -19.95 0.21
C ASN A 89 4.24 -19.70 0.92
N TYR A 90 5.36 -20.26 0.45
CA TYR A 90 6.67 -20.04 1.05
C TYR A 90 7.80 -20.12 0.04
N SER A 91 8.89 -19.43 0.33
CA SER A 91 10.18 -19.55 -0.36
C SER A 91 11.29 -19.73 0.67
N SER A 92 12.40 -20.35 0.27
CA SER A 92 13.57 -20.53 1.13
C SER A 92 14.83 -20.05 0.42
N VAL A 93 15.66 -19.29 1.13
CA VAL A 93 16.92 -18.72 0.62
C VAL A 93 18.03 -19.00 1.62
N ASP A 94 19.19 -19.42 1.12
CA ASP A 94 20.39 -19.62 1.92
C ASP A 94 21.19 -18.30 1.99
N LEU A 95 21.45 -17.82 3.20
CA LEU A 95 22.05 -16.52 3.50
C LEU A 95 23.24 -16.67 4.44
N ASP A 96 24.14 -15.69 4.40
CA ASP A 96 25.23 -15.53 5.37
C ASP A 96 24.75 -14.77 6.63
N ALA A 97 25.58 -14.80 7.68
CA ALA A 97 25.27 -14.15 8.96
C ALA A 97 24.96 -12.64 8.82
N GLY A 98 25.70 -11.93 7.96
CA GLY A 98 25.52 -10.49 7.78
C GLY A 98 24.19 -10.15 7.12
N SER A 99 23.81 -10.92 6.10
CA SER A 99 22.52 -10.78 5.42
C SER A 99 21.33 -11.07 6.35
N VAL A 100 21.45 -12.08 7.23
CA VAL A 100 20.39 -12.39 8.22
C VAL A 100 20.25 -11.28 9.25
N GLN A 101 21.36 -10.70 9.73
CA GLN A 101 21.34 -9.59 10.69
C GLN A 101 20.57 -8.39 10.12
N SER A 102 20.75 -8.08 8.83
CA SER A 102 20.03 -7.02 8.12
C SER A 102 18.52 -7.27 8.03
N LEU A 103 18.09 -8.52 7.82
CA LEU A 103 16.68 -8.88 7.72
C LEU A 103 15.93 -8.82 9.07
N VAL A 104 16.61 -9.10 10.18
CA VAL A 104 16.00 -9.22 11.51
C VAL A 104 16.06 -7.91 12.30
N SER A 105 17.10 -7.10 12.06
CA SER A 105 17.26 -5.85 12.78
C SER A 105 16.37 -4.80 12.11
N ASP A 106 15.13 -4.63 12.61
CA ASP A 106 14.18 -3.54 12.29
C ASP A 106 14.78 -2.12 12.43
N THR A 107 16.07 -2.00 12.78
CA THR A 107 16.89 -0.86 12.41
C THR A 107 16.96 -0.77 10.89
N TYR A 108 16.04 0.03 10.34
CA TYR A 108 16.40 1.03 9.35
C TYR A 108 17.81 1.53 9.68
N THR A 109 18.81 0.98 9.01
CA THR A 109 20.14 1.58 8.99
C THR A 109 19.92 2.99 8.51
N VAL A 110 20.22 3.97 9.38
CA VAL A 110 20.33 5.42 9.13
C VAL A 110 20.13 5.69 7.64
N ASP A 111 18.94 6.20 7.27
CA ASP A 111 18.45 6.30 5.89
C ASP A 111 19.61 6.30 4.90
N ASP A 112 19.73 5.21 4.13
CA ASP A 112 20.74 5.04 3.09
C ASP A 112 21.03 6.41 2.44
N PRO A 113 22.28 6.92 2.46
CA PRO A 113 22.61 8.24 1.93
C PRO A 113 22.08 8.45 0.52
N LEU A 114 21.97 7.37 -0.27
CA LEU A 114 21.35 7.39 -1.59
C LEU A 114 19.84 7.67 -1.52
N ARG A 115 19.12 7.03 -0.59
CA ARG A 115 17.68 7.29 -0.35
C ARG A 115 17.44 8.69 0.21
N LEU A 116 18.25 9.18 1.15
CA LEU A 116 18.19 10.57 1.61
C LEU A 116 18.42 11.56 0.47
N ALA A 117 19.45 11.31 -0.36
CA ALA A 117 19.73 12.12 -1.52
C ALA A 117 18.56 12.10 -2.53
N SER A 118 17.95 10.94 -2.77
CA SER A 118 16.76 10.79 -3.61
C SER A 118 15.55 11.55 -3.05
N HIS A 119 15.26 11.45 -1.75
CA HIS A 119 14.16 12.20 -1.12
C HIS A 119 14.42 13.71 -1.13
N ALA A 120 15.64 14.15 -0.82
CA ALA A 120 16.04 15.55 -0.90
C ALA A 120 15.99 16.07 -2.34
N GLN A 121 16.29 15.24 -3.33
CA GLN A 121 16.14 15.57 -4.76
C GLN A 121 14.67 15.69 -5.16
N ALA A 122 13.82 14.76 -4.77
CA ALA A 122 12.38 14.82 -4.99
C ALA A 122 11.77 16.09 -4.38
N GLY A 123 12.15 16.43 -3.14
CA GLY A 123 11.73 17.67 -2.48
C GLY A 123 12.15 18.93 -3.25
N ARG A 124 13.39 18.98 -3.75
CA ARG A 124 13.89 20.10 -4.57
C ARG A 124 13.12 20.26 -5.88
N ILE A 125 12.77 19.16 -6.54
CA ILE A 125 11.99 19.17 -7.79
C ILE A 125 10.57 19.67 -7.53
N LEU A 126 9.92 19.15 -6.48
CA LEU A 126 8.59 19.59 -6.08
C LEU A 126 8.58 21.08 -5.75
N GLN A 127 9.58 21.56 -5.01
CA GLN A 127 9.72 22.96 -4.67
C GLN A 127 9.89 23.83 -5.93
N SER A 128 10.78 23.44 -6.85
CA SER A 128 10.98 24.12 -8.13
C SER A 128 9.71 24.14 -9.00
N ALA A 129 8.97 23.03 -9.03
CA ALA A 129 7.71 22.94 -9.76
C ALA A 129 6.64 23.88 -9.16
N ILE A 130 6.54 23.96 -7.83
CA ILE A 130 5.64 24.89 -7.14
C ILE A 130 6.07 26.35 -7.37
N ASP A 131 7.37 26.64 -7.37
CA ASP A 131 7.90 27.99 -7.59
C ASP A 131 7.73 28.47 -9.03
N SER A 132 7.54 27.55 -9.99
CA SER A 132 7.16 27.88 -11.38
C SER A 132 5.70 28.35 -11.53
N LEU A 133 4.86 28.10 -10.53
CA LEU A 133 3.47 28.56 -10.51
C LEU A 133 3.40 30.05 -10.15
N THR A 134 2.27 30.69 -10.49
CA THR A 134 2.05 32.06 -10.00
C THR A 134 1.92 32.07 -8.47
N PRO A 135 2.27 33.18 -7.78
CA PRO A 135 2.21 33.23 -6.32
C PRO A 135 0.85 32.83 -5.71
N ARG A 136 -0.24 33.10 -6.44
CA ARG A 136 -1.60 32.70 -6.05
C ARG A 136 -1.86 31.20 -6.22
N GLU A 137 -1.36 30.60 -7.29
CA GLU A 137 -1.46 29.16 -7.55
C GLU A 137 -0.60 28.37 -6.55
N ALA A 138 0.66 28.79 -6.34
CA ALA A 138 1.57 28.19 -5.36
C ALA A 138 0.99 28.21 -3.94
N ARG A 139 0.35 29.33 -3.54
CA ARG A 139 -0.30 29.44 -2.22
C ARG A 139 -1.44 28.45 -2.05
N VAL A 140 -2.31 28.29 -3.05
CA VAL A 140 -3.41 27.31 -3.00
C VAL A 140 -2.86 25.88 -2.91
N ILE A 141 -1.84 25.54 -3.70
CA ILE A 141 -1.22 24.20 -3.67
C ILE A 141 -0.53 23.93 -2.32
N ARG A 142 0.20 24.91 -1.76
CA ARG A 142 0.85 24.76 -0.45
C ARG A 142 -0.15 24.52 0.67
N GLU A 143 -1.17 25.36 0.78
CA GLU A 143 -2.20 25.22 1.83
C GLU A 143 -2.99 23.91 1.67
N ARG A 144 -3.28 23.50 0.43
CA ARG A 144 -4.09 22.31 0.16
C ARG A 144 -3.36 20.98 0.41
N PHE A 145 -2.09 20.90 0.03
CA PHE A 145 -1.34 19.62 0.03
C PHE A 145 -0.23 19.53 1.09
N PHE A 146 0.20 20.64 1.68
CA PHE A 146 1.22 20.64 2.75
C PHE A 146 0.64 20.99 4.12
N ALA A 147 -0.54 21.62 4.17
CA ALA A 147 -1.25 21.94 5.41
C ALA A 147 -2.64 21.29 5.51
N ASP A 148 -3.00 20.44 4.54
CA ASP A 148 -4.28 19.74 4.43
C ASP A 148 -5.54 20.61 4.61
N ALA A 149 -5.44 21.90 4.26
CA ALA A 149 -6.54 22.85 4.46
C ALA A 149 -7.71 22.59 3.50
N SER A 150 -8.93 22.81 4.00
CA SER A 150 -10.13 22.70 3.17
C SER A 150 -10.22 23.84 2.14
N LEU A 151 -10.94 23.63 1.02
CA LEU A 151 -11.15 24.69 0.02
C LEU A 151 -11.87 25.91 0.62
N ASP A 152 -12.70 25.69 1.64
CA ASP A 152 -13.43 26.74 2.35
C ASP A 152 -12.49 27.57 3.25
N GLU A 153 -11.58 26.93 3.98
CA GLU A 153 -10.55 27.62 4.77
C GLU A 153 -9.58 28.42 3.89
N ILE A 154 -9.19 27.87 2.73
CA ILE A 154 -8.32 28.58 1.78
C ILE A 154 -9.06 29.77 1.17
N ALA A 155 -10.35 29.62 0.87
CA ALA A 155 -11.20 30.67 0.34
C ALA A 155 -11.32 31.85 1.31
N GLU A 156 -11.50 31.56 2.61
CA GLU A 156 -11.51 32.56 3.68
C GLU A 156 -10.16 33.29 3.79
N LYS A 157 -9.04 32.54 3.88
CA LYS A 157 -7.67 33.11 3.96
C LYS A 157 -7.27 33.98 2.76
N MET A 158 -7.89 33.75 1.60
CA MET A 158 -7.61 34.46 0.36
C MET A 158 -8.69 35.49 -0.01
N ALA A 159 -9.75 35.64 0.81
CA ALA A 159 -10.90 36.50 0.56
C ALA A 159 -11.52 36.30 -0.85
N VAL A 160 -11.66 35.03 -1.26
CA VAL A 160 -12.27 34.62 -2.53
C VAL A 160 -13.34 33.56 -2.28
N THR A 161 -14.14 33.23 -3.29
CA THR A 161 -15.13 32.15 -3.18
C THR A 161 -14.48 30.77 -3.25
N ARG A 162 -15.09 29.76 -2.63
CA ARG A 162 -14.68 28.34 -2.72
C ARG A 162 -14.47 27.88 -4.15
N GLU A 163 -15.41 28.21 -5.05
CA GLU A 163 -15.31 27.83 -6.46
C GLU A 163 -14.14 28.53 -7.16
N ARG A 164 -13.79 29.75 -6.73
CA ARG A 164 -12.61 30.43 -7.26
C ARG A 164 -11.31 29.73 -6.83
N VAL A 165 -11.22 29.23 -5.60
CA VAL A 165 -10.09 28.41 -5.15
C VAL A 165 -10.00 27.11 -5.96
N ARG A 166 -11.12 26.41 -6.17
CA ARG A 166 -11.19 25.19 -6.99
C ARG A 166 -10.68 25.43 -8.42
N GLN A 167 -11.07 26.55 -9.04
CA GLN A 167 -10.57 26.91 -10.37
C GLN A 167 -9.06 27.14 -10.39
N ILE A 168 -8.52 27.80 -9.35
CA ILE A 168 -7.07 28.05 -9.23
C ILE A 168 -6.33 26.73 -9.03
N GLU A 169 -6.85 25.83 -8.19
CA GLU A 169 -6.30 24.49 -7.96
C GLU A 169 -6.24 23.67 -9.26
N VAL A 170 -7.34 23.55 -9.99
CA VAL A 170 -7.38 22.82 -11.26
C VAL A 170 -6.39 23.40 -12.27
N LYS A 171 -6.29 24.73 -12.34
CA LYS A 171 -5.34 25.42 -13.22
C LYS A 171 -3.89 25.14 -12.82
N ALA A 172 -3.58 25.18 -11.52
CA ALA A 172 -2.26 24.86 -10.99
C ALA A 172 -1.87 23.40 -11.24
N MET A 173 -2.78 22.45 -10.96
CA MET A 173 -2.59 21.02 -11.22
C MET A 173 -2.37 20.72 -12.70
N ARG A 174 -3.10 21.41 -13.60
CA ARG A 174 -2.89 21.28 -15.04
C ARG A 174 -1.51 21.77 -15.48
N LYS A 175 -0.99 22.82 -14.84
CA LYS A 175 0.38 23.34 -15.10
C LYS A 175 1.45 22.39 -14.57
N LEU A 176 1.24 21.79 -13.40
CA LEU A 176 2.17 20.78 -12.83
C LEU A 176 2.18 19.48 -13.64
N ARG A 177 1.05 19.10 -14.27
CA ARG A 177 0.91 17.88 -15.08
C ARG A 177 1.50 17.95 -16.49
N HIS A 178 1.75 19.14 -17.04
CA HIS A 178 2.28 19.28 -18.41
C HIS A 178 3.75 19.72 -18.39
N GLU A 179 4.60 18.71 -18.49
CA GLU A 179 6.06 18.73 -18.52
C GLU A 179 6.61 19.30 -19.83
N SER A 180 6.42 20.59 -20.07
CA SER A 180 7.13 21.34 -21.13
C SER A 180 7.88 22.55 -20.59
N ARG A 181 7.90 22.73 -19.26
CA ARG A 181 8.53 23.87 -18.58
C ARG A 181 9.36 23.49 -17.34
N ILE A 182 9.43 22.21 -17.00
CA ILE A 182 10.41 21.73 -16.02
C ILE A 182 11.79 21.82 -16.72
N PRO A 183 12.78 22.53 -16.15
CA PRO A 183 14.09 22.69 -16.77
C PRO A 183 14.67 21.33 -17.19
N ARG A 184 15.22 21.26 -18.42
CA ARG A 184 15.76 20.04 -19.05
C ARG A 184 16.80 19.28 -18.20
N ASP A 185 17.37 19.92 -17.18
CA ASP A 185 18.33 19.30 -16.26
C ASP A 185 17.74 18.16 -15.39
N LEU A 186 16.43 17.90 -15.48
CA LEU A 186 15.73 16.84 -14.75
C LEU A 186 15.23 15.69 -15.65
N ALA A 187 15.54 15.69 -16.96
CA ALA A 187 15.05 14.70 -17.92
C ALA A 187 15.49 13.25 -17.64
N GLY A 188 16.51 13.03 -16.79
CA GLY A 188 16.97 11.68 -16.40
C GLY A 188 16.05 10.93 -15.42
N ILE A 189 14.93 11.52 -14.97
CA ILE A 189 14.05 10.92 -13.95
C ILE A 189 12.75 10.36 -14.57
N ALA A 190 12.44 10.66 -15.84
CA ALA A 190 11.31 10.03 -16.53
C ALA A 190 11.44 8.49 -16.56
N ASP A 191 12.67 7.96 -16.59
CA ASP A 191 12.95 6.52 -16.53
C ASP A 191 12.65 5.89 -15.15
N VAL A 192 12.64 6.69 -14.08
CA VAL A 192 12.34 6.19 -12.71
C VAL A 192 10.84 6.10 -12.47
N ILE A 193 10.03 6.91 -13.17
CA ILE A 193 8.57 6.95 -13.03
C ILE A 193 7.86 6.22 -14.19
N GLY A 194 8.53 6.02 -15.33
CA GLY A 194 7.97 5.46 -16.57
C GLY A 194 8.34 4.00 -16.89
N GLY A 195 8.79 3.21 -15.93
CA GLY A 195 9.05 1.78 -16.14
C GLY A 195 7.78 0.92 -16.08
N ALA A 196 6.96 0.92 -17.15
CA ALA A 196 6.10 -0.19 -17.61
C ALA A 196 5.00 0.31 -18.57
N ALA A 197 5.38 0.75 -19.77
CA ALA A 197 4.45 0.84 -20.88
C ALA A 197 5.21 0.54 -22.17
N ASP A 198 5.58 -0.74 -22.34
CA ASP A 198 5.80 -1.40 -23.64
C ASP A 198 6.04 -2.91 -23.37
N ALA A 199 4.93 -3.65 -23.27
CA ALA A 199 4.81 -5.09 -23.54
C ALA A 199 3.32 -5.48 -23.59
#